data_AF-A0A6H0UG15-F1
#
_entry.id   AF-A0A6H0UG15-F1
#
_cell.length_a   1.000
_cell.length_b   1.000
_cell.length_c   1.000
_cell.angle_alpha   90.00
_cell.angle_beta   90.00
_cell.angle_gamma   90.00
#
_symmetry.space_group_name_H-M   'P 1'
#
loop_
_entity.id
_entity.type
_entity.pdbx_description
1 polymer ?
#
loop_
_entity_poly.entity_id
_entity_poly.type
_entity_poly.pdbx_seq_one_letter_code
_entity_poly.pdbx_strand_id
1 'polypeptide(L)' 'MAYYTTFRANRNRLIDFPNLWRYAKELYQMPAFRETTNFDAIKKGFALNNLEENPNQIVPLGPDTSIWDQ' A
#
# COMPACT_ATOMS: atom_id res chain seq x y z
N MET A 1 -2.14 0.25 1.98
CA MET A 1 -1.49 1.47 1.46
C MET A 1 -2.40 2.14 0.44
N ALA A 2 -2.43 1.70 -0.83
CA ALA A 2 -3.24 2.35 -1.87
C ALA A 2 -4.76 2.33 -1.59
N TYR A 3 -5.32 1.16 -1.25
CA TYR A 3 -6.75 0.99 -0.95
C TYR A 3 -7.28 1.93 0.14
N TYR A 4 -6.47 2.21 1.16
CA TYR A 4 -6.87 3.05 2.29
C TYR A 4 -7.24 4.47 1.83
N THR A 5 -6.46 5.03 0.92
CA THR A 5 -6.69 6.38 0.38
C THR A 5 -7.56 6.34 -0.88
N THR A 6 -7.18 5.56 -1.89
CA THR A 6 -7.85 5.56 -3.21
C THR A 6 -9.29 5.08 -3.15
N PHE A 7 -9.60 4.07 -2.33
CA PHE A 7 -10.95 3.51 -2.23
C PHE A 7 -11.65 3.85 -0.92
N ARG A 8 -11.10 4.80 -0.16
CA ARG A 8 -11.68 5.28 1.11
C ARG A 8 -11.93 4.15 2.12
N ALA A 9 -11.16 3.06 2.05
CA ALA A 9 -11.20 1.95 2.98
C ALA A 9 -10.46 2.33 4.28
N ASN A 10 -10.93 3.38 4.95
CA ASN A 10 -10.14 4.17 5.90
C ASN A 10 -10.48 3.98 7.38
N ARG A 11 -11.34 3.01 7.73
CA ARG A 11 -11.71 2.72 9.14
C ARG A 11 -10.49 2.45 10.02
N ASN A 12 -9.58 1.62 9.54
CA ASN A 12 -8.32 1.24 10.21
C ASN A 12 -7.28 0.90 9.14
N ARG A 13 -6.00 1.15 9.40
CA ARG A 13 -4.91 0.73 8.51
C ARG A 13 -4.61 -0.75 8.75
N LEU A 14 -3.97 -1.41 7.78
CA LEU A 14 -3.53 -2.80 7.94
C LEU A 14 -2.67 -2.99 9.21
N ILE A 15 -1.78 -2.03 9.50
CA ILE A 15 -0.88 -2.06 10.66
C ILE A 15 -1.60 -1.97 12.01
N ASP A 16 -2.85 -1.48 12.03
CA ASP A 16 -3.64 -1.36 13.25
C ASP A 16 -4.29 -2.70 13.64
N PHE A 17 -4.21 -3.73 12.78
CA PHE A 17 -4.71 -5.08 13.03
C PHE A 17 -3.54 -6.04 13.32
N PRO A 18 -3.24 -6.38 14.59
CA PRO A 18 -2.00 -7.10 14.94
C PRO A 18 -1.88 -8.48 14.27
N ASN A 19 -2.98 -9.24 14.20
CA ASN A 19 -2.96 -10.57 13.57
C ASN A 19 -2.82 -10.49 12.04
N LEU A 20 -3.51 -9.55 11.39
CA LEU A 20 -3.44 -9.38 9.94
C LEU A 20 -2.11 -8.76 9.52
N TRP A 21 -1.59 -7.82 10.30
CA TRP A 21 -0.30 -7.19 10.05
C TRP A 21 0.83 -8.21 10.16
N ARG A 22 0.82 -9.04 11.21
CA ARG A 22 1.78 -10.14 11.35
C ARG A 22 1.73 -11.08 10.15
N TYR A 23 0.54 -11.55 9.76
CA TYR A 23 0.36 -12.43 8.61
C TYR A 23 0.88 -11.81 7.31
N ALA A 24 0.53 -10.56 7.04
CA ALA A 24 1.00 -9.86 5.85
C ALA A 24 2.52 -9.69 5.83
N LYS A 25 3.15 -9.37 6.98
CA LYS A 25 4.61 -9.30 7.09
C LYS A 25 5.27 -10.66 6.87
N GLU A 26 4.76 -11.73 7.48
CA GLU A 26 5.29 -13.08 7.29
C GLU A 26 5.30 -13.48 5.81
N LEU A 27 4.24 -13.18 5.07
CA LEU A 27 4.21 -13.39 3.62
C LEU A 27 5.20 -12.51 2.88
N TYR A 28 5.25 -11.20 3.18
CA TYR A 28 6.15 -10.27 2.52
C TYR A 28 7.63 -10.65 2.69
N GLN A 29 8.01 -11.24 3.82
CA GLN A 29 9.38 -11.69 4.08
C GLN A 29 9.80 -12.92 3.25
N MET A 30 8.85 -13.62 2.62
CA MET A 30 9.19 -14.70 1.69
C MET A 30 9.71 -14.10 0.37
N PRO A 31 10.86 -14.57 -0.17
CA PRO A 31 11.50 -13.97 -1.36
C PRO A 31 10.55 -13.80 -2.55
N ALA A 32 9.72 -14.81 -2.83
CA ALA A 32 8.75 -14.79 -3.92
C ALA A 32 7.74 -13.63 -3.83
N PHE A 33 7.38 -13.19 -2.62
CA PHE A 33 6.47 -12.06 -2.40
C PHE A 33 7.23 -10.73 -2.34
N ARG A 34 8.41 -10.72 -1.68
CA ARG A 34 9.23 -9.51 -1.55
C ARG A 34 9.66 -8.98 -2.91
N GLU A 35 10.24 -9.85 -3.73
CA GLU A 35 10.84 -9.49 -5.03
C GLU A 35 9.79 -9.08 -6.06
N THR A 36 8.53 -9.47 -5.85
CA THR A 36 7.41 -9.18 -6.75
C THR A 36 6.54 -8.01 -6.28
N THR A 37 6.86 -7.40 -5.12
CA THR A 37 6.09 -6.28 -4.57
C THR A 37 6.81 -4.95 -4.74
N ASN A 38 6.38 -4.16 -5.72
CA ASN A 38 6.88 -2.80 -5.95
C ASN A 38 5.85 -1.74 -5.48
N PHE A 39 6.08 -1.16 -4.31
CA PHE A 39 5.16 -0.18 -3.72
C PHE A 39 5.00 1.11 -4.53
N ASP A 40 6.07 1.59 -5.20
CA ASP A 40 6.01 2.80 -6.02
C ASP A 40 5.13 2.58 -7.28
N ALA A 41 5.36 1.45 -7.97
CA ALA A 41 4.54 1.06 -9.12
C ALA A 41 3.06 0.89 -8.73
N ILE A 42 2.78 0.26 -7.59
CA ILE A 42 1.43 0.10 -7.04
C ILE A 42 0.78 1.47 -6.81
N LYS A 43 1.46 2.39 -6.10
CA LYS A 43 0.91 3.72 -5.79
C LYS A 43 0.60 4.52 -7.05
N LYS A 44 1.51 4.51 -8.03
CA LYS A 44 1.30 5.15 -9.34
C LYS A 44 0.11 4.55 -10.08
N GLY A 45 0.02 3.22 -10.12
CA GLY A 45 -1.09 2.52 -10.77
C GLY A 45 -2.46 2.90 -10.21
N PHE A 46 -2.59 3.02 -8.88
CA PHE A 46 -3.86 3.42 -8.26
C PHE A 46 -4.14 4.93 -8.35
N ALA A 47 -3.13 5.78 -8.27
CA ALA A 47 -3.31 7.23 -8.27
C ALA A 47 -3.53 7.80 -9.69
N LEU A 48 -2.86 7.25 -10.71
CA LEU A 48 -2.86 7.79 -12.07
C LEU A 48 -3.97 7.22 -12.95
N ASN A 49 -4.47 6.01 -12.65
CA ASN A 49 -5.58 5.41 -13.41
C ASN A 49 -6.96 5.93 -12.98
N ASN A 50 -7.06 6.71 -11.90
CA ASN A 50 -8.32 7.23 -11.38
C ASN A 50 -8.45 8.74 -11.65
N LEU A 51 -8.49 9.12 -12.93
CA LEU A 51 -8.45 10.52 -13.36
C LEU A 51 -9.69 11.33 -12.92
N GLU A 52 -10.85 10.69 -12.76
CA GLU A 52 -12.06 11.35 -12.27
C GLU A 52 -11.92 11.82 -10.82
N GLU A 53 -11.33 11.00 -9.95
CA GLU A 53 -11.14 11.35 -8.54
C GLU A 53 -9.80 12.05 -8.25
N ASN A 54 -8.80 11.93 -9.14
CA ASN A 54 -7.48 12.55 -9.03
C ASN A 54 -7.10 13.35 -10.29
N PRO A 55 -7.80 14.47 -10.57
CA PRO A 55 -7.57 15.27 -11.78
C PRO A 55 -6.16 15.88 -11.85
N ASN A 56 -5.54 16.09 -10.68
CA ASN A 56 -4.20 16.66 -10.56
C ASN A 56 -3.09 15.61 -10.66
N GLN A 57 -3.43 14.33 -10.82
CA GLN A 57 -2.47 13.22 -10.92
C GLN A 57 -1.46 13.17 -9.76
N ILE A 58 -1.90 13.56 -8.56
CA ILE A 58 -1.04 13.61 -7.38
C ILE A 58 -0.84 12.19 -6.85
N VAL A 59 0.42 11.79 -6.68
CA VAL A 59 0.79 10.52 -6.04
C VAL A 59 1.22 10.82 -4.60
N PRO A 60 0.48 10.36 -3.56
CA PRO A 60 0.86 10.58 -2.17
C PRO A 60 2.24 10.01 -1.87
N LEU A 61 3.06 10.70 -1.07
CA LEU A 61 4.39 10.20 -0.66
C LEU A 61 4.31 9.06 0.35
N GLY A 62 3.37 9.15 1.30
CA GLY A 62 3.16 8.09 2.27
C GLY A 62 2.34 6.90 1.74
N PRO A 63 2.03 5.95 2.64
CA PRO A 63 2.67 5.78 3.96
C PRO A 63 4.12 5.25 3.83
N ASP A 64 4.90 5.28 4.91
CA ASP A 64 6.26 4.72 4.92
C ASP A 64 6.22 3.21 4.71
N THR A 65 6.97 2.71 3.73
CA THR A 65 7.07 1.29 3.39
C THR A 65 8.25 0.60 4.06
N SER A 66 9.17 1.33 4.70
CA SER A 66 10.32 0.75 5.41
C SER A 66 9.88 -0.20 6.53
N ILE A 67 8.67 0.01 7.06
CA ILE A 67 8.04 -0.82 8.10
C ILE A 67 7.82 -2.28 7.68
N TRP A 68 7.89 -2.59 6.38
CA TRP A 68 7.78 -3.96 5.87
C TRP A 68 9.08 -4.74 6.01
N ASP A 69 10.22 -4.04 6.04
CA ASP A 69 11.55 -4.61 6.23
C ASP A 69 11.98 -4.67 7.72
N GLN A 70 11.16 -4.15 8.63
CA GLN A 70 11.32 -4.22 10.09
C GLN A 70 10.71 -5.50 10.68
#